data_AF-A0A7X1PBP1-F1
#
_entry.id   AF-A0A7X1PBP1-F1
#
_cell.length_a   1.000
_cell.length_b   1.000
_cell.length_c   1.000
_cell.angle_alpha   90.00
_cell.angle_beta   90.00
_cell.angle_gamma   90.00
#
_symmetry.space_group_name_H-M   'P 1'
#
loop_
_entity.id
_entity.type
_entity.pdbx_description
1 polymer ?
#
loop_
_entity_poly.entity_id
_entity_poly.type
_entity_poly.pdbx_seq_one_letter_code
_entity_poly.pdbx_strand_id
1 'polypeptide(L)'
;MAESKKKIAKAAEQYARELREEFSKSEPEVIIGGPDGFDVWIRLLLPAELIDESYDEIMDTIVRLDHRYYEETGVSIVTTLAEKEPVTNV
;
A
#
# COMPACT_ATOMS: atom_id res chain seq x y z
N MET A 1 -1.49 -19.25 -15.89
CA MET A 1 -0.74 -19.03 -14.63
C MET A 1 0.25 -17.86 -14.68
N ALA A 2 1.11 -17.71 -15.70
CA ALA A 2 2.07 -16.58 -15.77
C ALA A 2 1.41 -15.20 -16.00
N GLU A 3 0.25 -15.15 -16.64
CA GLU A 3 -0.48 -13.92 -16.95
C GLU A 3 -1.12 -13.26 -15.71
N SER A 4 -1.68 -14.07 -14.82
CA SER A 4 -2.30 -13.61 -13.58
C SER A 4 -1.30 -12.93 -12.64
N LYS A 5 -0.08 -13.47 -12.51
CA LYS A 5 0.97 -12.89 -11.65
C LYS A 5 1.45 -11.53 -12.15
N LYS A 6 1.53 -11.34 -13.48
CA LYS A 6 1.90 -10.04 -14.08
C LYS A 6 0.84 -8.97 -13.82
N LYS A 7 -0.45 -9.34 -13.89
CA LYS A 7 -1.55 -8.44 -13.57
C LYS A 7 -1.50 -7.97 -12.10
N ILE A 8 -1.27 -8.90 -11.18
CA ILE A 8 -1.15 -8.62 -9.74
C ILE A 8 0.02 -7.67 -9.46
N ALA A 9 1.21 -7.98 -9.98
CA ALA A 9 2.39 -7.14 -9.80
C ALA A 9 2.17 -5.71 -10.33
N LYS A 10 1.56 -5.57 -11.52
CA LYS A 10 1.25 -4.27 -12.11
C LYS A 10 0.24 -3.48 -11.25
N ALA A 11 -0.80 -4.13 -10.74
CA ALA A 11 -1.77 -3.49 -9.86
C ALA A 11 -1.11 -3.00 -8.56
N ALA A 12 -0.25 -3.83 -7.95
CA ALA A 12 0.50 -3.50 -6.75
C ALA A 12 1.46 -2.32 -6.97
N GLU A 13 2.20 -2.31 -8.08
CA GLU A 13 3.11 -1.21 -8.43
C GLU A 13 2.38 0.11 -8.67
N GLN A 14 1.22 0.06 -9.33
CA GLN A 14 0.42 1.26 -9.57
C GLN A 14 -0.16 1.79 -8.26
N TYR A 15 -0.72 0.91 -7.43
CA TYR A 15 -1.27 1.28 -6.13
C TYR A 15 -0.21 1.89 -5.21
N ALA A 16 0.97 1.27 -5.12
CA ALA A 16 2.08 1.81 -4.32
C ALA A 16 2.56 3.17 -4.84
N ARG A 17 2.50 3.41 -6.16
CA ARG A 17 2.80 4.73 -6.72
C ARG A 17 1.78 5.77 -6.27
N GLU A 18 0.49 5.46 -6.36
CA GLU A 18 -0.57 6.39 -5.96
C GLU A 18 -0.50 6.71 -4.46
N LEU A 19 -0.22 5.72 -3.60
CA LEU A 19 0.04 5.99 -2.18
C LEU A 19 1.22 6.95 -1.95
N ARG A 20 2.28 6.84 -2.76
CA ARG A 20 3.41 7.78 -2.67
C ARG A 20 3.04 9.19 -3.14
N GLU A 21 2.14 9.31 -4.11
CA GLU A 21 1.64 10.59 -4.61
C GLU A 21 0.70 11.26 -3.60
N GLU A 22 -0.24 10.52 -3.02
CA GLU A 22 -1.14 10.98 -1.95
C GLU A 22 -0.36 11.33 -0.68
N PHE A 23 0.61 10.48 -0.31
CA PHE A 23 1.42 10.65 0.89
C PHE A 23 2.88 10.84 0.51
N SER A 24 3.26 12.07 0.14
CA SER A 24 4.62 12.41 -0.35
C SER A 24 5.79 11.99 0.57
N LYS A 25 5.57 11.88 1.88
CA LYS A 25 6.58 11.43 2.87
C LYS A 25 6.60 9.91 3.06
N SER A 26 5.76 9.18 2.33
CA SER A 26 5.58 7.74 2.50
C SER A 26 6.58 6.90 1.70
N GLU A 27 6.86 5.72 2.24
CA GLU A 27 7.62 4.68 1.57
C GLU A 27 6.78 3.39 1.56
N PRO A 28 5.95 3.18 0.51
CA PRO A 28 5.20 1.94 0.38
C PRO A 28 6.13 0.79 0.02
N GLU A 29 6.02 -0.29 0.76
CA GLU A 29 6.68 -1.56 0.51
C GLU A 29 5.67 -2.59 0.03
N VAL A 30 5.90 -3.13 -1.16
CA VAL A 30 5.03 -4.13 -1.76
C VAL A 30 5.49 -5.54 -1.41
N ILE A 31 4.61 -6.29 -0.77
CA ILE A 31 4.81 -7.69 -0.41
C ILE A 31 3.77 -8.51 -1.18
N ILE A 32 4.21 -9.23 -2.20
CA ILE A 32 3.33 -10.12 -2.97
C ILE A 32 3.36 -11.50 -2.30
N GLY A 33 2.27 -11.87 -1.61
CA GLY A 33 2.18 -13.18 -0.98
C GLY A 33 1.00 -13.30 -0.01
N GLY A 34 0.23 -14.38 -0.16
CA GLY A 34 -0.80 -14.86 0.76
C GLY A 34 -0.90 -16.38 0.62
N PRO A 35 -1.57 -17.10 1.54
CA PRO A 35 -1.70 -18.56 1.48
C PRO A 35 -2.28 -19.06 0.14
N ASP A 36 -3.07 -18.23 -0.55
CA ASP A 36 -3.66 -18.55 -1.85
C ASP A 36 -2.89 -17.92 -3.05
N GLY A 37 -1.90 -17.07 -2.81
CA GLY A 37 -1.06 -16.46 -3.86
C GLY A 37 -1.73 -15.39 -4.72
N PHE A 38 -2.90 -14.87 -4.31
CA PHE A 38 -3.66 -13.83 -5.01
C PHE A 38 -3.75 -12.49 -4.27
N ASP A 39 -3.28 -12.41 -3.03
CA ASP A 39 -3.34 -11.20 -2.22
C ASP A 39 -2.05 -10.37 -2.32
N VAL A 40 -2.23 -9.07 -2.46
CA VAL A 40 -1.15 -8.07 -2.39
C VAL A 40 -1.19 -7.43 -1.02
N TRP A 41 -0.06 -7.43 -0.32
CA TRP A 41 0.10 -6.74 0.94
C TRP A 41 0.99 -5.53 0.74
N ILE A 42 0.56 -4.37 1.22
CA ILE A 42 1.33 -3.14 1.13
C ILE A 42 1.53 -2.59 2.52
N ARG A 43 2.80 -2.46 2.91
CA ARG A 43 3.19 -1.79 4.14
C ARG A 43 3.52 -0.34 3.80
N LEU A 44 2.68 0.58 4.24
CA LEU A 44 2.87 2.01 4.02
C LEU A 44 3.65 2.60 5.19
N LEU A 45 4.95 2.88 4.97
CA LEU A 45 5.79 3.52 5.97
C LEU A 45 5.54 5.04 5.97
N LEU A 46 5.12 5.59 7.11
CA LEU A 46 4.87 7.03 7.30
C LEU A 46 5.59 7.56 8.55
N PRO A 47 5.97 8.84 8.61
CA PRO A 47 6.42 9.47 9.84
C PRO A 47 5.35 9.35 10.94
N ALA A 48 5.77 9.04 12.17
CA ALA A 48 4.85 8.85 13.29
C ALA A 48 3.96 10.09 13.53
N GLU A 49 4.51 11.30 13.39
CA GLU A 49 3.76 12.54 13.59
C GLU A 49 2.61 12.68 12.58
N LEU A 50 2.82 12.23 11.35
CA LEU A 50 1.79 12.28 10.31
C LEU A 50 0.69 11.24 10.57
N ILE A 51 1.05 10.07 11.08
CA ILE A 51 0.07 9.06 11.48
C ILE A 51 -0.79 9.61 12.62
N ASP A 52 -0.18 10.22 13.64
CA ASP A 52 -0.90 10.75 14.81
C ASP A 52 -1.81 11.93 14.46
N GLU A 53 -1.38 12.83 13.57
CA GLU A 53 -2.14 14.04 13.19
C GLU A 53 -3.26 13.76 12.19
N SER A 54 -3.08 12.76 11.31
CA SER A 54 -3.95 12.55 10.15
C SER A 54 -4.41 11.10 9.97
N TYR A 55 -4.42 10.28 11.04
CA TYR A 55 -4.77 8.85 10.98
C TYR A 55 -6.06 8.60 10.19
N ASP A 56 -7.14 9.29 10.54
CA ASP A 56 -8.46 9.07 9.93
C ASP A 56 -8.47 9.42 8.44
N GLU A 57 -7.80 10.50 8.04
CA GLU A 57 -7.69 10.92 6.63
C GLU A 57 -6.84 9.94 5.81
N ILE A 58 -5.77 9.42 6.43
CA ILE A 58 -4.91 8.40 5.84
C ILE A 58 -5.71 7.11 5.61
N MET A 59 -6.43 6.66 6.64
CA MET A 59 -7.22 5.43 6.57
C MET A 59 -8.39 5.56 5.59
N ASP A 60 -9.09 6.69 5.55
CA ASP A 60 -10.17 6.94 4.58
C ASP A 60 -9.64 6.89 3.13
N THR A 61 -8.47 7.50 2.90
CA THR A 61 -7.80 7.44 1.59
C THR A 61 -7.40 6.01 1.22
N ILE A 62 -6.80 5.27 2.13
CA ILE A 62 -6.41 3.87 1.90
C ILE A 62 -7.62 3.01 1.57
N VAL A 63 -8.69 3.08 2.37
CA VAL A 63 -9.92 2.29 2.16
C VAL A 63 -10.55 2.61 0.80
N ARG A 64 -10.59 3.90 0.42
CA ARG A 64 -11.10 4.34 -0.88
C ARG A 64 -10.25 3.81 -2.04
N LEU A 65 -8.92 3.84 -1.90
CA LEU A 65 -8.02 3.31 -2.91
C LEU A 65 -8.13 1.78 -3.02
N ASP A 66 -8.15 1.05 -1.90
CA ASP A 66 -8.29 -0.40 -1.85
C ASP A 66 -9.56 -0.85 -2.58
N HIS A 67 -10.69 -0.21 -2.28
CA HIS A 67 -11.97 -0.50 -2.91
C HIS A 67 -11.93 -0.28 -4.42
N ARG A 68 -11.46 0.90 -4.87
CA ARG A 68 -11.40 1.22 -6.30
C ARG A 68 -10.51 0.24 -7.06
N TYR A 69 -9.35 -0.12 -6.51
CA TYR A 69 -8.44 -1.08 -7.17
C TYR A 69 -9.03 -2.48 -7.25
N TYR A 70 -9.76 -2.92 -6.22
CA TYR A 70 -10.48 -4.18 -6.26
C TYR A 70 -11.56 -4.16 -7.36
N GLU A 71 -12.35 -3.09 -7.46
CA GLU A 71 -13.38 -2.95 -8.50
C GLU A 71 -12.79 -2.93 -9.92
N GLU A 72 -11.67 -2.23 -10.13
CA GLU A 72 -11.05 -2.07 -11.44
C GLU A 72 -10.27 -3.30 -11.88
N THR A 73 -9.59 -3.97 -10.95
CA THR A 73 -8.60 -5.01 -11.27
C THR A 73 -9.01 -6.41 -10.81
N GLY A 74 -9.93 -6.52 -9.85
CA GLY A 74 -10.26 -7.78 -9.16
C GLY A 74 -9.15 -8.31 -8.26
N VAL A 75 -8.12 -7.50 -7.97
CA VAL A 75 -7.01 -7.85 -7.06
C VAL A 75 -7.34 -7.31 -5.68
N SER A 76 -7.27 -8.18 -4.66
CA SER A 76 -7.39 -7.77 -3.27
C SER A 76 -6.06 -7.17 -2.81
N ILE A 77 -6.09 -5.91 -2.38
CA ILE A 77 -4.96 -5.21 -1.80
C ILE A 77 -5.28 -4.99 -0.32
N VAL A 78 -4.37 -5.42 0.55
CA VAL A 78 -4.44 -5.17 1.99
C VAL A 78 -3.33 -4.20 2.34
N THR A 79 -3.71 -3.00 2.74
CA THR A 79 -2.77 -1.96 3.12
C THR A 79 -2.71 -1.81 4.63
N THR A 80 -1.49 -1.84 5.18
CA THR A 80 -1.24 -1.65 6.61
C THR A 80 -0.33 -0.46 6.82
N LEU A 81 -0.61 0.34 7.85
CA LEU A 81 0.26 1.41 8.28
C LEU A 81 1.40 0.88 9.13
N ALA A 82 2.58 1.47 8.96
CA ALA A 82 3.71 1.26 9.83
C ALA A 82 4.49 2.57 9.98
N GLU A 83 5.08 2.76 11.16
CA GLU A 83 5.94 3.90 11.42
C GLU A 83 7.26 3.75 10.65
N LYS A 84 7.71 4.87 10.07
CA LYS A 84 9.03 4.98 9.48
C LYS A 84 10.03 5.25 10.60
N GLU A 85 10.86 4.26 10.92
CA GLU A 85 11.94 4.45 11.89
C GLU A 85 12.82 5.65 11.47
N PRO A 86 13.20 6.53 12.42
CA PRO A 86 14.17 7.57 12.13
C PRO A 86 15.50 6.90 11.80
N VAL A 87 15.99 7.09 10.57
CA VAL A 87 17.32 6.63 10.17
C VAL A 87 18.33 7.36 11.05
N THR A 88 18.80 6.67 12.09
CA THR A 88 19.80 7.20 13.00
C THR A 88 21.13 7.05 12.28
N ASN A 89 21.58 8.12 11.61
CA ASN A 89 22.93 8.17 11.06
C ASN A 89 23.93 8.12 12.22
N VAL A 90 24.55 6.96 12.43
CA VAL A 90 25.68 6.77 13.34
C VAL A 90 26.98 7.11 12.60
#